data_AF-A0A969JPG5-F1
#
_entry.id   AF-A0A969JPG5-F1
#
_cell.length_a   1.000
_cell.length_b   1.000
_cell.length_c   1.000
_cell.angle_alpha   90.00
_cell.angle_beta   90.00
_cell.angle_gamma   90.00
#
_symmetry.space_group_name_H-M   'P 1'
#
loop_
_entity.id
_entity.type
_entity.pdbx_description
1 polymer ?
#
loop_
_entity_poly.entity_id
_entity_poly.type
_entity_poly.pdbx_seq_one_letter_code
_entity_poly.pdbx_strand_id
1 'polypeptide(L)'
;MTGVLADYTRSHFLFESLVSFSTLEVLQQEGKINQLNDWGPKTNFYTYLLLTPGKSPEDVAQATKKISDDHFASNPTYFVEVSLQPLSSIPWTDHYNEIGLVWGFASMVIFFVLAILVLLPACFNYSNISIARAIRRAKEIGLRKVSGGQSRNIFLQMIMETIIISLISLGGAILLFQVIRSEFLEMIVSGSKTFDFQITPITFFIFFLFAIGTGILAGIFPAAYFSKLNPIETLRNSTSSGRLSKISIRKGLIVFQFVITLVFILAVSILARQYVFMLNYNMGFQKENILEIPLKGVKPELFKTELERLPDVRSVAMSSAIPGSWGGTVMWVKQDASHDSVRVHQIFIDEDFIECLEIERISGAGFSAQQAHDEEFIIVNETFLKELSIVPQEALGTQFTIDENRTVRVLGVVKDFNFQPLREKIDPFFFRYNPNYFAYANVKIASDDITSTLLRMDAIWKNLSPDQSFEAKFLDAHVEEMSLSIRSMIKIFGFLGLLAITISCLGLLAVVISTSESRIKEMGIRKIMGANVLNLAYNLSRGFLKLIGIAILIATPLAYFFFDKLFLRIEYYRASIGALEILSGVLVLVILVVVTVGGQTFRIARINPVDTLKYE
;
A
#
# COMPACT_ATOMS: atom_id res chain seq x y z
N MET A 1 -3.28 -13.66 37.19
CA MET A 1 -4.27 -13.39 36.13
C MET A 1 -5.58 -12.99 36.79
N THR A 2 -6.01 -11.74 36.64
CA THR A 2 -7.23 -11.21 37.30
C THR A 2 -8.50 -11.36 36.45
N GLY A 3 -8.34 -11.72 35.18
CA GLY A 3 -9.43 -12.04 34.26
C GLY A 3 -8.88 -12.45 32.89
N VAL A 4 -9.75 -13.06 32.08
CA VAL A 4 -9.51 -13.33 30.66
C VAL A 4 -10.48 -12.45 29.88
N LEU A 5 -9.95 -11.59 29.01
CA LEU A 5 -10.79 -10.76 28.14
C LEU A 5 -11.25 -11.60 26.95
N ALA A 6 -12.51 -11.40 26.51
CA ALA A 6 -12.95 -11.93 25.23
C ALA A 6 -12.15 -11.29 24.10
N ASP A 7 -11.93 -12.05 23.02
CA ASP A 7 -11.19 -11.58 21.86
C ASP A 7 -11.84 -10.32 21.27
N TYR A 8 -11.03 -9.30 20.97
CA TYR A 8 -11.52 -7.97 20.60
C TYR A 8 -10.95 -7.56 19.25
N THR A 9 -11.83 -7.14 18.32
CA THR A 9 -11.45 -6.88 16.91
C THR A 9 -11.65 -5.42 16.48
N ARG A 10 -12.18 -4.56 17.35
CA ARG A 10 -12.52 -3.17 17.04
C ARG A 10 -11.87 -2.18 18.02
N SER A 11 -10.57 -2.32 18.22
CA SER A 11 -9.79 -1.46 19.12
C SER A 11 -8.47 -1.11 18.47
N HIS A 12 -8.03 0.14 18.61
CA HIS A 12 -6.66 0.54 18.26
C HIS A 12 -5.64 0.07 19.32
N PHE A 13 -6.10 -0.35 20.51
CA PHE A 13 -5.25 -0.97 21.51
C PHE A 13 -4.93 -2.42 21.14
N LEU A 14 -3.70 -2.72 20.78
CA LEU A 14 -3.22 -4.10 20.58
C LEU A 14 -2.42 -4.53 21.82
N PHE A 15 -2.90 -5.53 22.56
CA PHE A 15 -2.25 -6.04 23.75
C PHE A 15 -2.49 -7.54 23.89
N GLU A 16 -1.49 -8.24 24.41
CA GLU A 16 -1.60 -9.65 24.81
C GLU A 16 -1.91 -9.77 26.30
N SER A 17 -1.50 -8.78 27.10
CA SER A 17 -1.79 -8.69 28.52
C SER A 17 -1.93 -7.23 28.96
N LEU A 18 -2.73 -7.01 30.02
CA LEU A 18 -2.86 -5.73 30.69
C LEU A 18 -2.38 -5.89 32.13
N VAL A 19 -1.52 -4.96 32.56
CA VAL A 19 -0.96 -4.93 33.91
C VAL A 19 -1.34 -3.59 34.55
N SER A 20 -1.81 -3.61 35.79
CA SER A 20 -2.09 -2.38 36.53
C SER A 20 -0.79 -1.65 36.83
N PHE A 21 -0.82 -0.32 36.71
CA PHE A 21 0.35 0.52 36.98
C PHE A 21 0.91 0.33 38.40
N SER A 22 0.04 0.12 39.39
CA SER A 22 0.44 -0.21 40.78
C SER A 22 1.27 -1.49 40.89
N THR A 23 1.05 -2.47 40.00
CA THR A 23 1.87 -3.69 39.94
C THR A 23 3.23 -3.41 39.33
N LEU A 24 3.30 -2.51 38.33
CA LEU A 24 4.57 -2.07 37.77
C LEU A 24 5.41 -1.35 38.84
N GLU A 25 4.82 -0.52 39.70
CA GLU A 25 5.53 0.12 40.82
C GLU A 25 6.14 -0.91 41.78
N VAL A 26 5.43 -1.99 42.10
CA VAL A 26 5.96 -3.07 42.94
C VAL A 26 7.12 -3.78 42.23
N LEU A 27 6.97 -4.10 40.93
CA LEU A 27 8.05 -4.71 40.15
C LEU A 27 9.28 -3.79 40.05
N GLN A 28 9.07 -2.48 40.00
CA GLN A 28 10.16 -1.51 40.03
C GLN A 28 10.87 -1.52 41.39
N GLN A 29 10.14 -1.58 42.51
CA GLN A 29 10.72 -1.72 43.85
C GLN A 29 11.49 -3.03 44.02
N GLU A 30 11.03 -4.11 43.37
CA GLU A 30 11.73 -5.39 43.31
C GLU A 30 12.92 -5.39 42.33
N GLY A 31 13.20 -4.27 41.65
CA GLY A 31 14.30 -4.14 40.70
C GLY A 31 14.10 -4.93 39.39
N LYS A 32 12.87 -5.36 39.10
CA LYS A 32 12.54 -6.18 37.92
C LYS A 32 12.25 -5.35 36.67
N ILE A 33 11.93 -4.06 36.83
CA ILE A 33 11.70 -3.13 35.72
C ILE A 33 12.38 -1.79 35.99
N ASN A 34 12.65 -1.04 34.92
CA ASN A 34 13.25 0.29 34.97
C ASN A 34 12.35 1.32 35.66
N GLN A 35 12.94 2.46 36.06
CA GLN A 35 12.20 3.53 36.73
C GLN A 35 11.04 4.06 35.88
N LEU A 36 9.83 4.01 36.45
CA LEU A 36 8.60 4.53 35.85
C LEU A 36 8.45 6.04 36.03
N ASN A 37 9.05 6.61 37.09
CA ASN A 37 8.90 8.02 37.48
C ASN A 37 9.90 8.98 36.79
N ASP A 38 10.44 8.56 35.67
CA ASP A 38 11.39 9.35 34.89
C ASP A 38 10.65 10.06 33.76
N TRP A 39 10.63 11.40 33.84
CA TRP A 39 10.01 12.34 32.92
C TRP A 39 10.90 12.68 31.71
N GLY A 40 11.93 11.87 31.42
CA GLY A 40 12.63 11.91 30.14
C GLY A 40 11.66 11.80 28.94
N PRO A 41 12.12 12.02 27.69
CA PRO A 41 11.29 12.01 26.50
C PRO A 41 10.89 10.56 26.15
N LYS A 42 10.01 9.96 26.97
CA LYS A 42 9.48 8.61 26.80
C LYS A 42 8.22 8.69 25.96
N THR A 43 8.36 8.31 24.71
CA THR A 43 7.23 8.15 23.78
C THR A 43 6.43 6.87 24.04
N ASN A 44 6.80 6.04 25.00
CA ASN A 44 6.29 4.66 25.08
C ASN A 44 5.03 4.50 25.97
N PHE A 45 4.46 5.60 26.46
CA PHE A 45 3.25 5.59 27.27
C PHE A 45 2.12 6.35 26.58
N TYR A 46 0.99 5.67 26.41
CA TYR A 46 -0.21 6.25 25.84
C TYR A 46 -1.23 6.53 26.93
N THR A 47 -1.55 7.82 27.12
CA THR A 47 -2.42 8.28 28.19
C THR A 47 -3.79 8.65 27.65
N TYR A 48 -4.84 8.01 28.18
CA TYR A 48 -6.23 8.27 27.83
C TYR A 48 -6.95 8.94 28.99
N LEU A 49 -7.72 9.96 28.67
CA LEU A 49 -8.44 10.78 29.65
C LEU A 49 -9.91 10.85 29.23
N LEU A 50 -10.81 10.59 30.18
CA LEU A 50 -12.24 10.82 29.98
C LEU A 50 -12.62 12.13 30.68
N LEU A 51 -13.08 13.11 29.90
CA LEU A 51 -13.54 14.39 30.45
C LEU A 51 -14.84 14.18 31.24
N THR A 52 -14.96 14.86 32.38
CA THR A 52 -16.21 14.86 33.14
C THR A 52 -17.30 15.63 32.39
N PRO A 53 -18.59 15.29 32.57
CA PRO A 53 -19.67 15.98 31.89
C PRO A 53 -19.63 17.50 32.11
N GLY A 54 -19.69 18.28 31.03
CA GLY A 54 -19.67 19.74 31.08
C GLY A 54 -18.28 20.39 31.06
N LYS A 55 -17.19 19.61 31.00
CA LYS A 55 -15.82 20.11 30.81
C LYS A 55 -15.41 20.04 29.34
N SER A 56 -14.65 21.04 28.89
CA SER A 56 -14.10 21.11 27.54
C SER A 56 -12.61 20.73 27.52
N PRO A 57 -12.03 20.40 26.35
CA PRO A 57 -10.59 20.15 26.23
C PRO A 57 -9.73 21.34 26.69
N GLU A 58 -10.22 22.57 26.52
CA GLU A 58 -9.54 23.79 26.96
C GLU A 58 -9.40 23.85 28.50
N ASP A 59 -10.35 23.27 29.25
CA ASP A 59 -10.26 23.19 30.71
C ASP A 59 -9.07 22.34 31.19
N VAL A 60 -8.61 21.41 30.35
CA VAL A 60 -7.48 20.52 30.65
C VAL A 60 -6.17 21.07 30.10
N ALA A 61 -6.21 21.95 29.10
CA ALA A 61 -5.02 22.57 28.51
C ALA A 61 -4.17 23.32 29.55
N GLN A 62 -4.79 23.92 30.57
CA GLN A 62 -4.05 24.56 31.66
C GLN A 62 -3.30 23.54 32.53
N ALA A 63 -3.89 22.38 32.77
CA ALA A 63 -3.26 21.30 33.54
C ALA A 63 -2.13 20.64 32.76
N THR A 64 -2.31 20.41 31.45
CA THR A 64 -1.25 19.84 30.60
C THR A 64 -0.08 20.81 30.42
N LYS A 65 -0.37 22.10 30.27
CA LYS A 65 0.66 23.14 30.28
C LYS A 65 1.42 23.17 31.61
N LYS A 66 0.72 23.09 32.75
CA LYS A 66 1.38 23.03 34.06
C LYS A 66 2.32 21.83 34.18
N ILE A 67 1.91 20.65 33.70
CA ILE A 67 2.77 19.45 33.67
C ILE A 67 4.00 19.68 32.79
N SER A 68 3.80 20.27 31.61
CA SER A 68 4.89 20.70 30.73
C SER A 68 5.88 21.62 31.46
N ASP A 69 5.37 22.65 32.13
CA ASP A 69 6.18 23.63 32.83
C ASP A 69 6.92 23.03 34.05
N ASP A 70 6.24 22.24 34.87
CA ASP A 70 6.80 21.66 36.10
C ASP A 70 7.89 20.61 35.83
N HIS A 71 7.75 19.83 34.76
CA HIS A 71 8.65 18.69 34.48
C HIS A 71 9.66 18.95 33.35
N PHE A 72 9.38 19.88 32.43
CA PHE A 72 10.19 20.07 31.23
C PHE A 72 10.75 21.49 31.06
N ALA A 73 10.24 22.51 31.78
CA ALA A 73 10.73 23.89 31.61
C ALA A 73 12.19 24.10 32.02
N SER A 74 12.72 23.25 32.90
CA SER A 74 14.11 23.28 33.35
C SER A 74 15.05 22.48 32.44
N ASN A 75 14.54 21.76 31.43
CA ASN A 75 15.38 20.97 30.54
C ASN A 75 15.99 21.88 29.44
N PRO A 76 17.32 22.04 29.38
CA PRO A 76 17.97 22.91 28.40
C PRO A 76 18.02 22.29 26.99
N THR A 77 17.61 21.03 26.81
CA THR A 77 17.84 20.25 25.59
C THR A 77 16.59 20.09 24.74
N TYR A 78 15.38 20.07 25.33
CA TYR A 78 14.14 19.87 24.59
C TYR A 78 12.92 20.48 25.29
N PHE A 79 11.95 20.91 24.49
CA PHE A 79 10.64 21.42 24.95
C PHE A 79 9.57 20.39 24.66
N VAL A 80 8.74 20.05 25.66
CA VAL A 80 7.66 19.06 25.51
C VAL A 80 6.33 19.74 25.75
N GLU A 81 5.52 19.88 24.69
CA GLU A 81 4.14 20.32 24.82
C GLU A 81 3.19 19.12 24.92
N VAL A 82 2.39 19.08 25.98
CA VAL A 82 1.35 18.06 26.15
C VAL A 82 0.01 18.62 25.69
N SER A 83 -0.51 18.07 24.60
CA SER A 83 -1.80 18.46 24.02
C SER A 83 -2.81 17.31 24.06
N LEU A 84 -4.10 17.67 24.02
CA LEU A 84 -5.18 16.68 23.97
C LEU A 84 -5.56 16.36 22.51
N GLN A 85 -5.76 15.08 22.24
CA GLN A 85 -6.29 14.60 20.98
C GLN A 85 -7.62 13.86 21.21
N PRO A 86 -8.70 14.19 20.48
CA PRO A 86 -9.94 13.41 20.53
C PRO A 86 -9.72 11.97 20.06
N LEU A 87 -10.25 11.00 20.80
CA LEU A 87 -10.13 9.56 20.47
C LEU A 87 -10.63 9.24 19.05
N SER A 88 -11.67 9.92 18.59
CA SER A 88 -12.24 9.76 17.23
C SER A 88 -11.34 10.25 16.11
N SER A 89 -10.33 11.07 16.41
CA SER A 89 -9.40 11.63 15.42
C SER A 89 -8.16 10.78 15.20
N ILE A 90 -7.81 9.90 16.16
CA ILE A 90 -6.60 9.06 16.11
C ILE A 90 -6.47 8.27 14.80
N PRO A 91 -7.54 7.63 14.26
CA PRO A 91 -7.41 6.86 13.02
C PRO A 91 -7.11 7.69 11.76
N TRP A 92 -7.25 9.01 11.83
CA TRP A 92 -7.22 9.93 10.68
C TRP A 92 -6.00 10.85 10.66
N THR A 93 -5.27 10.93 11.76
CA THR A 93 -4.05 11.74 11.87
C THR A 93 -2.83 10.93 11.49
N ASP A 94 -1.75 11.61 11.12
CA ASP A 94 -0.44 11.00 10.89
C ASP A 94 0.52 11.52 11.98
N HIS A 95 0.48 10.92 13.18
CA HIS A 95 1.45 11.21 14.24
C HIS A 95 2.57 10.17 14.27
N TYR A 96 3.75 10.57 14.79
CA TYR A 96 4.98 9.78 14.74
C TYR A 96 4.98 8.54 15.66
N ASN A 97 3.96 8.38 16.50
CA ASN A 97 3.90 7.36 17.54
C ASN A 97 2.45 6.97 17.82
N GLU A 98 1.78 6.37 16.84
CA GLU A 98 0.38 5.96 16.99
C GLU A 98 0.27 4.51 17.47
N ILE A 99 -0.74 4.21 18.29
CA ILE A 99 -0.98 2.83 18.72
C ILE A 99 -1.71 2.07 17.61
N GLY A 100 -1.13 0.95 17.22
CA GLY A 100 -1.77 0.01 16.30
C GLY A 100 -1.65 0.45 14.85
N LEU A 101 -2.51 -0.11 14.00
CA LEU A 101 -2.47 0.10 12.56
C LEU A 101 -3.34 1.28 12.17
N VAL A 102 -2.70 2.36 11.72
CA VAL A 102 -3.40 3.59 11.35
C VAL A 102 -3.49 3.70 9.82
N TRP A 103 -4.67 4.09 9.36
CA TRP A 103 -4.95 4.32 7.95
C TRP A 103 -5.05 5.83 7.73
N GLY A 104 -3.90 6.47 7.53
CA GLY A 104 -3.81 7.91 7.32
C GLY A 104 -4.83 8.41 6.27
N PHE A 105 -5.33 9.62 6.45
CA PHE A 105 -6.39 10.21 5.61
C PHE A 105 -6.07 10.13 4.11
N ALA A 106 -4.80 10.34 3.74
CA ALA A 106 -4.33 10.25 2.36
C ALA A 106 -4.59 8.86 1.75
N SER A 107 -4.32 7.79 2.51
CA SER A 107 -4.56 6.41 2.07
C SER A 107 -6.04 6.17 1.79
N MET A 108 -6.94 6.61 2.68
CA MET A 108 -8.39 6.47 2.47
C MET A 108 -8.88 7.25 1.25
N VAL A 109 -8.39 8.48 1.05
CA VAL A 109 -8.71 9.28 -0.13
C VAL A 109 -8.26 8.55 -1.41
N ILE A 110 -7.06 7.96 -1.42
CA ILE A 110 -6.57 7.18 -2.56
C ILE A 110 -7.51 6.00 -2.86
N PHE A 111 -7.91 5.21 -1.85
CA PHE A 111 -8.84 4.11 -2.05
C PHE A 111 -10.20 4.57 -2.58
N PHE A 112 -10.73 5.69 -2.07
CA PHE A 112 -11.98 6.27 -2.55
C PHE A 112 -11.88 6.71 -4.02
N VAL A 113 -10.78 7.40 -4.39
CA VAL A 113 -10.52 7.82 -5.76
C VAL A 113 -10.40 6.61 -6.69
N LEU A 114 -9.67 5.57 -6.28
CA LEU A 114 -9.53 4.33 -7.04
C LEU A 114 -10.87 3.62 -7.26
N ALA A 115 -11.73 3.56 -6.23
CA ALA A 115 -13.07 2.99 -6.35
C ALA A 115 -13.93 3.77 -7.36
N ILE A 116 -13.89 5.11 -7.33
CA ILE A 116 -14.58 5.97 -8.30
C ILE A 116 -14.04 5.76 -9.71
N LEU A 117 -12.72 5.64 -9.87
CA LEU A 117 -12.08 5.41 -11.17
C LEU A 117 -12.51 4.10 -11.83
N VAL A 118 -12.87 3.07 -11.06
CA VAL A 118 -13.43 1.82 -11.61
C VAL A 118 -14.94 1.91 -11.82
N LEU A 119 -15.66 2.58 -10.91
CA LEU A 119 -17.11 2.72 -10.97
C LEU A 119 -17.59 3.56 -12.16
N LEU A 120 -16.94 4.70 -12.43
CA LEU A 120 -17.35 5.62 -13.49
C LEU A 120 -17.34 4.95 -14.88
N PRO A 121 -16.28 4.24 -15.31
CA PRO A 121 -16.31 3.44 -16.54
C PRO A 121 -17.43 2.39 -16.58
N ALA A 122 -17.76 1.75 -15.45
CA ALA A 122 -18.86 0.80 -15.39
C ALA A 122 -20.22 1.48 -15.66
N CYS A 123 -20.47 2.62 -15.02
CA CYS A 123 -21.67 3.43 -15.27
C CYS A 123 -21.75 3.87 -16.74
N PHE A 124 -20.65 4.38 -17.30
CA PHE A 124 -20.60 4.80 -18.70
C PHE A 124 -20.79 3.66 -19.68
N ASN A 125 -20.23 2.48 -19.38
CA ASN A 125 -20.43 1.28 -20.16
C ASN A 125 -21.92 0.91 -20.21
N TYR A 126 -22.57 0.87 -19.04
CA TYR A 126 -24.01 0.63 -18.97
C TYR A 126 -24.79 1.69 -19.76
N SER A 127 -24.50 2.98 -19.58
CA SER A 127 -25.15 4.06 -20.34
C SER A 127 -25.01 3.84 -21.84
N ASN A 128 -23.83 3.45 -22.33
CA ASN A 128 -23.58 3.16 -23.74
C ASN A 128 -24.41 1.98 -24.25
N ILE A 129 -24.54 0.89 -23.47
CA ILE A 129 -25.36 -0.27 -23.82
C ILE A 129 -26.86 0.12 -23.84
N SER A 130 -27.31 0.85 -22.83
CA SER A 130 -28.70 1.27 -22.68
C SER A 130 -29.13 2.21 -23.81
N ILE A 131 -28.28 3.15 -24.21
CA ILE A 131 -28.53 4.00 -25.39
C ILE A 131 -28.67 3.14 -26.66
N ALA A 132 -27.77 2.16 -26.87
CA ALA A 132 -27.82 1.28 -28.04
C ALA A 132 -29.11 0.45 -28.10
N ARG A 133 -29.57 -0.12 -26.97
CA ARG A 133 -30.84 -0.87 -26.91
C ARG A 133 -32.05 0.04 -27.12
N ALA A 134 -32.05 1.22 -26.52
CA ALA A 134 -33.20 2.09 -26.58
C ALA A 134 -33.37 2.78 -27.96
N ILE A 135 -32.33 2.83 -28.81
CA ILE A 135 -32.50 3.12 -30.25
C ILE A 135 -33.42 2.09 -30.92
N ARG A 136 -33.37 0.80 -30.55
CA ARG A 136 -34.29 -0.22 -31.10
C ARG A 136 -35.73 0.01 -30.65
N ARG A 137 -35.94 0.56 -29.46
CA ARG A 137 -37.25 0.96 -28.91
C ARG A 137 -37.68 2.38 -29.30
N ALA A 138 -36.91 3.07 -30.16
CA ALA A 138 -37.19 4.47 -30.48
C ALA A 138 -38.55 4.68 -31.15
N LYS A 139 -39.03 3.73 -31.97
CA LYS A 139 -40.38 3.78 -32.57
C LYS A 139 -41.49 3.73 -31.51
N GLU A 140 -41.36 2.86 -30.51
CA GLU A 140 -42.31 2.74 -29.39
C GLU A 140 -42.36 4.03 -28.56
N ILE A 141 -41.18 4.59 -28.24
CA ILE A 141 -41.05 5.83 -27.47
C ILE A 141 -41.58 7.04 -28.26
N GLY A 142 -41.33 7.07 -29.57
CA GLY A 142 -41.85 8.09 -30.48
C GLY A 142 -43.38 8.06 -30.56
N LEU A 143 -43.97 6.86 -30.69
CA LEU A 143 -45.43 6.68 -30.66
C LEU A 143 -46.03 7.15 -29.33
N ARG A 144 -45.43 6.79 -28.18
CA ARG A 144 -45.90 7.25 -26.86
C ARG A 144 -45.87 8.77 -26.69
N LYS A 145 -44.84 9.45 -27.22
CA LYS A 145 -44.77 10.93 -27.20
C LYS A 145 -45.85 11.56 -28.06
N VAL A 146 -46.13 11.00 -29.24
CA VAL A 146 -47.18 11.49 -30.14
C VAL A 146 -48.58 11.27 -29.54
N SER A 147 -48.77 10.20 -28.77
CA SER A 147 -50.01 9.93 -28.01
C SER A 147 -50.15 10.74 -26.70
N GLY A 148 -49.34 11.78 -26.48
CA GLY A 148 -49.45 12.67 -25.32
C GLY A 148 -48.57 12.34 -24.11
N GLY A 149 -47.64 11.38 -24.25
CA GLY A 149 -46.69 11.04 -23.19
C GLY A 149 -45.70 12.19 -22.91
N GLN A 150 -45.74 12.75 -21.69
CA GLN A 150 -44.81 13.79 -21.26
C GLN A 150 -43.36 13.27 -21.19
N SER A 151 -42.39 14.06 -21.67
CA SER A 151 -40.95 13.75 -21.66
C SER A 151 -40.40 13.44 -20.26
N ARG A 152 -41.02 14.00 -19.20
CA ARG A 152 -40.70 13.74 -17.79
C ARG A 152 -41.03 12.30 -17.38
N ASN A 153 -42.12 11.73 -17.88
CA ASN A 153 -42.52 10.35 -17.54
C ASN A 153 -41.55 9.33 -18.16
N ILE A 154 -41.07 9.59 -19.38
CA ILE A 154 -40.06 8.76 -20.05
C ILE A 154 -38.72 8.85 -19.32
N PHE A 155 -38.35 10.04 -18.87
CA PHE A 155 -37.14 10.24 -18.07
C PHE A 155 -37.20 9.45 -16.75
N LEU A 156 -38.28 9.61 -15.98
CA LEU A 156 -38.46 8.93 -14.69
C LEU A 156 -38.52 7.40 -14.86
N GLN A 157 -39.21 6.91 -15.90
CA GLN A 157 -39.27 5.47 -16.19
C GLN A 157 -37.88 4.88 -16.45
N MET A 158 -37.04 5.55 -17.25
CA MET A 158 -35.69 5.08 -17.55
C MET A 158 -34.77 5.08 -16.32
N ILE A 159 -34.90 6.11 -15.47
CA ILE A 159 -34.18 6.16 -14.20
C ILE A 159 -34.63 4.99 -13.30
N MET A 160 -35.94 4.76 -13.17
CA MET A 160 -36.46 3.65 -12.36
C MET A 160 -36.03 2.27 -12.88
N GLU A 161 -36.04 2.04 -14.20
CA GLU A 161 -35.54 0.80 -14.81
C GLU A 161 -34.06 0.58 -14.45
N THR A 162 -33.25 1.65 -14.50
CA THR A 162 -31.82 1.58 -14.16
C THR A 162 -31.59 1.35 -12.67
N ILE A 163 -32.38 1.97 -11.80
CA ILE A 163 -32.33 1.74 -10.35
C ILE A 163 -32.68 0.29 -10.03
N ILE A 164 -33.74 -0.27 -10.63
CA ILE A 164 -34.14 -1.68 -10.41
C ILE A 164 -33.02 -2.62 -10.84
N ILE A 165 -32.41 -2.37 -12.00
CA ILE A 165 -31.26 -3.17 -12.48
C ILE A 165 -30.08 -3.05 -11.51
N SER A 166 -29.79 -1.86 -10.99
CA SER A 166 -28.73 -1.64 -9.99
C SER A 166 -29.00 -2.40 -8.69
N LEU A 167 -30.25 -2.40 -8.21
CA LEU A 167 -30.66 -3.14 -7.01
C LEU A 167 -30.58 -4.66 -7.20
N ILE A 168 -30.95 -5.18 -8.37
CA ILE A 168 -30.75 -6.59 -8.70
C ILE A 168 -29.25 -6.91 -8.75
N SER A 169 -28.45 -6.02 -9.34
CA SER A 169 -26.99 -6.16 -9.43
C SER A 169 -26.33 -6.13 -8.05
N LEU A 170 -26.88 -5.39 -7.08
CA LEU A 170 -26.42 -5.37 -5.70
C LEU A 170 -26.49 -6.77 -5.07
N GLY A 171 -27.54 -7.55 -5.33
CA GLY A 171 -27.64 -8.94 -4.87
C GLY A 171 -26.48 -9.81 -5.39
N GLY A 172 -26.16 -9.69 -6.68
CA GLY A 172 -25.01 -10.37 -7.27
C GLY A 172 -23.67 -9.86 -6.72
N ALA A 173 -23.55 -8.56 -6.49
CA ALA A 173 -22.36 -7.95 -5.90
C ALA A 173 -22.12 -8.42 -4.46
N ILE A 174 -23.16 -8.58 -3.66
CA ILE A 174 -23.07 -9.14 -2.29
C ILE A 174 -22.60 -10.59 -2.33
N LEU A 175 -23.12 -11.42 -3.24
CA LEU A 175 -22.68 -12.81 -3.40
C LEU A 175 -21.20 -12.89 -3.80
N LEU A 176 -20.79 -12.11 -4.81
CA LEU A 176 -19.39 -12.04 -5.22
C LEU A 176 -18.49 -11.53 -4.09
N PHE A 177 -18.96 -10.52 -3.35
CA PHE A 177 -18.23 -10.00 -2.20
C PHE A 177 -18.01 -11.07 -1.14
N GLN A 178 -19.02 -11.89 -0.81
CA GLN A 178 -18.84 -12.97 0.17
C GLN A 178 -17.79 -13.99 -0.25
N VAL A 179 -17.72 -14.32 -1.55
CA VAL A 179 -16.71 -15.27 -2.09
C VAL A 179 -15.31 -14.67 -2.08
N ILE A 180 -15.18 -13.37 -2.40
CA ILE A 180 -13.87 -12.70 -2.57
C ILE A 180 -13.37 -12.06 -1.26
N ARG A 181 -14.23 -11.92 -0.24
CA ARG A 181 -13.94 -11.17 0.99
C ARG A 181 -12.67 -11.63 1.68
N SER A 182 -12.44 -12.94 1.84
CA SER A 182 -11.26 -13.48 2.51
C SER A 182 -9.98 -13.07 1.78
N GLU A 183 -9.93 -13.35 0.48
CA GLU A 183 -8.80 -13.01 -0.39
C GLU A 183 -8.54 -11.50 -0.39
N PHE A 184 -9.60 -10.68 -0.48
CA PHE A 184 -9.48 -9.22 -0.46
C PHE A 184 -8.92 -8.69 0.87
N LEU A 185 -9.33 -9.29 2.00
CA LEU A 185 -8.81 -8.94 3.32
C LEU A 185 -7.33 -9.30 3.48
N GLU A 186 -6.89 -10.41 2.88
CA GLU A 186 -5.47 -10.80 2.86
C GLU A 186 -4.61 -9.94 1.90
N MET A 187 -5.22 -9.33 0.88
CA MET A 187 -4.53 -8.38 0.01
C MET A 187 -4.15 -7.09 0.73
N ILE A 188 -4.92 -6.69 1.73
CA ILE A 188 -4.71 -5.47 2.48
C ILE A 188 -3.79 -5.78 3.67
N VAL A 189 -2.59 -5.18 3.72
CA VAL A 189 -1.69 -5.34 4.88
C VAL A 189 -2.46 -5.01 6.16
N SER A 190 -2.52 -5.99 7.05
CA SER A 190 -3.25 -5.93 8.33
C SER A 190 -4.77 -5.70 8.25
N GLY A 191 -5.36 -5.71 7.05
CA GLY A 191 -6.79 -5.46 6.86
C GLY A 191 -7.68 -6.52 7.51
N SER A 192 -7.21 -7.77 7.61
CA SER A 192 -7.94 -8.88 8.23
C SER A 192 -8.25 -8.69 9.71
N LYS A 193 -7.43 -7.90 10.44
CA LYS A 193 -7.63 -7.63 11.88
C LYS A 193 -8.36 -6.31 12.14
N THR A 194 -8.31 -5.36 11.22
CA THR A 194 -8.84 -4.00 11.42
C THR A 194 -10.23 -3.79 10.83
N PHE A 195 -10.57 -4.46 9.72
CA PHE A 195 -11.84 -4.24 9.03
C PHE A 195 -12.84 -5.37 9.26
N ASP A 196 -13.89 -5.07 10.02
CA ASP A 196 -15.05 -5.94 10.09
C ASP A 196 -16.01 -5.66 8.93
N PHE A 197 -15.81 -6.38 7.82
CA PHE A 197 -16.73 -6.35 6.68
C PHE A 197 -17.96 -7.26 6.83
N GLN A 198 -18.42 -7.52 8.05
CA GLN A 198 -19.71 -8.18 8.26
C GLN A 198 -20.84 -7.33 7.69
N ILE A 199 -21.78 -7.99 7.02
CA ILE A 199 -22.97 -7.36 6.47
C ILE A 199 -23.95 -7.17 7.61
N THR A 200 -23.86 -6.03 8.29
CA THR A 200 -24.85 -5.61 9.28
C THR A 200 -26.06 -4.97 8.58
N PRO A 201 -27.23 -4.84 9.25
CA PRO A 201 -28.37 -4.11 8.68
C PRO A 201 -28.03 -2.67 8.26
N ILE A 202 -27.11 -2.01 8.99
CA ILE A 202 -26.62 -0.66 8.67
C ILE A 202 -25.79 -0.68 7.38
N THR A 203 -24.84 -1.61 7.28
CA THR A 203 -24.01 -1.78 6.07
C THR A 203 -24.88 -2.06 4.84
N PHE A 204 -25.87 -2.94 4.99
CA PHE A 204 -26.82 -3.26 3.92
C PHE A 204 -27.63 -2.03 3.50
N PHE A 205 -28.10 -1.22 4.44
CA PHE A 205 -28.80 0.03 4.15
C PHE A 205 -27.93 1.04 3.38
N ILE A 206 -26.65 1.17 3.76
CA ILE A 206 -25.69 2.00 3.03
C ILE A 206 -25.49 1.49 1.60
N PHE A 207 -25.31 0.18 1.41
CA PHE A 207 -25.18 -0.42 0.07
C PHE A 207 -26.44 -0.26 -0.77
N PHE A 208 -27.62 -0.32 -0.15
CA PHE A 208 -28.90 -0.07 -0.80
C PHE A 208 -28.99 1.38 -1.32
N LEU A 209 -28.64 2.37 -0.49
CA LEU A 209 -28.58 3.77 -0.91
C LEU A 209 -27.53 4.00 -2.01
N PHE A 210 -26.38 3.34 -1.89
CA PHE A 210 -25.33 3.39 -2.91
C PHE A 210 -25.79 2.79 -4.25
N ALA A 211 -26.52 1.68 -4.24
CA ALA A 211 -27.11 1.07 -5.43
C ALA A 211 -28.14 1.99 -6.11
N ILE A 212 -28.93 2.73 -5.33
CA ILE A 212 -29.84 3.76 -5.86
C ILE A 212 -29.04 4.89 -6.51
N GLY A 213 -28.02 5.43 -5.80
CA GLY A 213 -27.17 6.49 -6.30
C GLY A 213 -26.45 6.12 -7.61
N THR A 214 -25.89 4.92 -7.68
CA THR A 214 -25.24 4.38 -8.90
C THR A 214 -26.24 4.17 -10.03
N GLY A 215 -27.46 3.70 -9.75
CA GLY A 215 -28.53 3.57 -10.72
C GLY A 215 -28.94 4.92 -11.33
N ILE A 216 -29.04 5.96 -10.49
CA ILE A 216 -29.30 7.34 -10.94
C ILE A 216 -28.14 7.83 -11.83
N LEU A 217 -26.88 7.68 -11.37
CA LEU A 217 -25.70 8.11 -12.13
C LEU A 217 -25.61 7.43 -13.50
N ALA A 218 -25.81 6.11 -13.57
CA ALA A 218 -25.78 5.35 -14.82
C ALA A 218 -26.98 5.66 -15.74
N GLY A 219 -28.12 6.02 -15.15
CA GLY A 219 -29.38 6.30 -15.83
C GLY A 219 -29.54 7.73 -16.35
N ILE A 220 -28.87 8.73 -15.75
CA ILE A 220 -28.99 10.15 -16.12
C ILE A 220 -28.68 10.37 -17.60
N PHE A 221 -27.57 9.82 -18.09
CA PHE A 221 -27.14 9.99 -19.48
C PHE A 221 -28.15 9.41 -20.50
N PRO A 222 -28.57 8.13 -20.43
CA PRO A 222 -29.58 7.60 -21.32
C PRO A 222 -30.94 8.29 -21.14
N ALA A 223 -31.40 8.56 -19.91
CA ALA A 223 -32.69 9.18 -19.68
C ALA A 223 -32.77 10.60 -20.28
N ALA A 224 -31.71 11.41 -20.11
CA ALA A 224 -31.60 12.73 -20.72
C ALA A 224 -31.53 12.68 -22.26
N TYR A 225 -30.92 11.62 -22.81
CA TYR A 225 -30.88 11.40 -24.25
C TYR A 225 -32.28 11.15 -24.83
N PHE A 226 -33.07 10.25 -24.24
CA PHE A 226 -34.40 9.88 -24.77
C PHE A 226 -35.47 10.94 -24.50
N SER A 227 -35.40 11.65 -23.37
CA SER A 227 -36.36 12.71 -23.05
C SER A 227 -36.32 13.86 -24.07
N LYS A 228 -35.18 14.09 -24.72
CA LYS A 228 -34.98 15.12 -25.76
C LYS A 228 -35.20 14.66 -27.21
N LEU A 229 -35.52 13.38 -27.46
CA LEU A 229 -35.77 12.91 -28.83
C LEU A 229 -37.05 13.52 -29.43
N ASN A 230 -36.92 14.11 -30.62
CA ASN A 230 -38.05 14.60 -31.42
C ASN A 230 -38.67 13.45 -32.23
N PRO A 231 -39.96 13.11 -32.02
CA PRO A 231 -40.62 11.99 -32.70
C PRO A 231 -40.63 12.13 -34.24
N ILE A 232 -40.75 13.37 -34.74
CA ILE A 232 -40.86 13.69 -36.16
C ILE A 232 -39.53 13.41 -36.91
N GLU A 233 -38.38 13.70 -36.30
CA GLU A 233 -37.07 13.40 -36.89
C GLU A 233 -36.76 11.89 -36.90
N THR A 234 -37.25 11.16 -35.89
CA THR A 234 -37.07 9.70 -35.80
C THR A 234 -37.94 8.91 -36.78
N LEU A 235 -39.09 9.46 -37.20
CA LEU A 235 -39.99 8.85 -38.18
C LEU A 235 -39.62 9.17 -39.64
N ARG A 236 -38.96 10.32 -39.90
CA ARG A 236 -38.65 10.79 -41.26
C ARG A 236 -37.33 10.27 -41.84
N ASN A 237 -36.58 9.41 -41.13
CA ASN A 237 -35.26 8.90 -41.58
C ASN A 237 -34.22 10.00 -41.94
N SER A 238 -34.42 11.26 -41.53
CA SER A 238 -33.48 12.36 -41.79
C SER A 238 -32.32 12.31 -40.80
N THR A 239 -31.25 11.63 -41.17
CA THR A 239 -30.15 11.21 -40.29
C THR A 239 -28.94 12.15 -40.23
N SER A 240 -29.04 13.43 -40.59
CA SER A 240 -27.85 14.26 -40.87
C SER A 240 -27.41 15.25 -39.78
N SER A 241 -28.29 15.87 -38.98
CA SER A 241 -27.89 17.03 -38.15
C SER A 241 -27.39 16.70 -36.73
N GLY A 242 -27.70 15.53 -36.16
CA GLY A 242 -27.34 15.17 -34.77
C GLY A 242 -26.24 14.11 -34.60
N ARG A 243 -25.73 13.51 -35.68
CA ARG A 243 -24.84 12.32 -35.64
C ARG A 243 -23.39 12.65 -35.25
N LEU A 244 -22.90 13.85 -35.58
CA LEU A 244 -21.48 14.22 -35.38
C LEU A 244 -21.10 14.51 -33.91
N SER A 245 -21.91 15.25 -33.14
CA SER A 245 -21.57 15.51 -31.72
C SER A 245 -21.70 14.25 -30.85
N LYS A 246 -22.63 13.35 -31.20
CA LYS A 246 -22.98 12.14 -30.44
C LYS A 246 -21.94 11.01 -30.61
N ILE A 247 -21.32 10.87 -31.79
CA ILE A 247 -20.20 9.95 -32.01
C ILE A 247 -18.95 10.42 -31.25
N SER A 248 -18.80 11.73 -31.00
CA SER A 248 -17.65 12.30 -30.27
C SER A 248 -17.65 11.95 -28.79
N ILE A 249 -18.80 12.05 -28.09
CA ILE A 249 -18.91 11.73 -26.66
C ILE A 249 -18.60 10.24 -26.39
N ARG A 250 -19.16 9.33 -27.21
CA ARG A 250 -18.90 7.88 -27.08
C ARG A 250 -17.42 7.55 -27.26
N LYS A 251 -16.76 8.19 -28.21
CA LYS A 251 -15.31 8.04 -28.43
C LYS A 251 -14.51 8.55 -27.24
N GLY A 252 -14.89 9.70 -26.66
CA GLY A 252 -14.25 10.22 -25.44
C GLY A 252 -14.36 9.26 -24.26
N LEU A 253 -15.54 8.69 -24.03
CA LEU A 253 -15.76 7.68 -22.97
C LEU A 253 -14.91 6.42 -23.17
N ILE A 254 -14.78 5.95 -24.42
CA ILE A 254 -13.92 4.80 -24.75
C ILE A 254 -12.45 5.12 -24.52
N VAL A 255 -11.99 6.31 -24.90
CA VAL A 255 -10.61 6.77 -24.62
C VAL A 255 -10.37 6.80 -23.12
N PHE A 256 -11.25 7.42 -22.33
CA PHE A 256 -11.14 7.49 -20.88
C PHE A 256 -11.04 6.10 -20.23
N GLN A 257 -11.87 5.16 -20.69
CA GLN A 257 -11.86 3.78 -20.23
C GLN A 257 -10.54 3.06 -20.53
N PHE A 258 -9.98 3.22 -21.74
CA PHE A 258 -8.66 2.69 -22.07
C PHE A 258 -7.54 3.38 -21.32
N VAL A 259 -7.65 4.69 -21.04
CA VAL A 259 -6.69 5.42 -20.21
C VAL A 259 -6.62 4.80 -18.82
N ILE A 260 -7.76 4.63 -18.15
CA ILE A 260 -7.80 4.01 -16.82
C ILE A 260 -7.24 2.58 -16.84
N THR A 261 -7.64 1.80 -17.85
CA THR A 261 -7.15 0.42 -18.01
C THR A 261 -5.63 0.39 -18.14
N LEU A 262 -5.06 1.26 -18.98
CA LEU A 262 -3.61 1.33 -19.17
C LEU A 262 -2.89 1.86 -17.92
N VAL A 263 -3.46 2.83 -17.21
CA VAL A 263 -2.91 3.32 -15.95
C VAL A 263 -2.80 2.20 -14.92
N PHE A 264 -3.82 1.34 -14.78
CA PHE A 264 -3.75 0.17 -13.88
C PHE A 264 -2.72 -0.87 -14.33
N ILE A 265 -2.63 -1.15 -15.63
CA ILE A 265 -1.61 -2.08 -16.17
C ILE A 265 -0.19 -1.55 -15.89
N LEU A 266 0.04 -0.26 -16.15
CA LEU A 266 1.32 0.40 -15.90
C LEU A 266 1.63 0.45 -14.41
N ALA A 267 0.63 0.71 -13.55
CA ALA A 267 0.79 0.68 -12.10
C ALA A 267 1.38 -0.65 -11.62
N VAL A 268 0.78 -1.77 -12.05
CA VAL A 268 1.26 -3.10 -11.69
C VAL A 268 2.68 -3.34 -12.19
N SER A 269 2.99 -2.98 -13.44
CA SER A 269 4.33 -3.17 -13.98
C SER A 269 5.40 -2.33 -13.27
N ILE A 270 5.08 -1.07 -12.93
CA ILE A 270 6.00 -0.15 -12.24
C ILE A 270 6.21 -0.60 -10.78
N LEU A 271 5.14 -0.93 -10.07
CA LEU A 271 5.22 -1.39 -8.68
C LEU A 271 5.90 -2.76 -8.58
N ALA A 272 5.68 -3.67 -9.53
CA ALA A 272 6.40 -4.94 -9.58
C ALA A 272 7.91 -4.73 -9.76
N ARG A 273 8.31 -3.77 -10.61
CA ARG A 273 9.73 -3.40 -10.74
C ARG A 273 10.29 -2.84 -9.43
N GLN A 274 9.56 -1.93 -8.77
CA GLN A 274 9.97 -1.38 -7.48
C GLN A 274 10.14 -2.48 -6.42
N TYR A 275 9.19 -3.42 -6.34
CA TYR A 275 9.25 -4.54 -5.41
C TYR A 275 10.48 -5.42 -5.66
N VAL A 276 10.73 -5.82 -6.92
CA VAL A 276 11.92 -6.61 -7.27
C VAL A 276 13.22 -5.83 -7.02
N PHE A 277 13.22 -4.51 -7.25
CA PHE A 277 14.35 -3.65 -6.92
C PHE A 277 14.67 -3.65 -5.43
N MET A 278 13.66 -3.56 -4.56
CA MET A 278 13.84 -3.57 -3.11
C MET A 278 14.35 -4.92 -2.59
N LEU A 279 13.82 -6.04 -3.10
CA LEU A 279 14.27 -7.37 -2.71
C LEU A 279 15.76 -7.61 -3.04
N ASN A 280 16.20 -7.12 -4.21
CA ASN A 280 17.58 -7.27 -4.68
C ASN A 280 18.48 -6.08 -4.31
N TYR A 281 17.99 -5.11 -3.54
CA TYR A 281 18.78 -3.96 -3.16
C TYR A 281 19.92 -4.39 -2.22
N ASN A 282 21.14 -3.94 -2.51
CA ASN A 282 22.27 -4.16 -1.61
C ASN A 282 22.14 -3.21 -0.40
N MET A 283 21.80 -3.78 0.75
CA MET A 283 21.61 -3.02 1.99
C MET A 283 22.92 -2.65 2.69
N GLY A 284 24.09 -3.05 2.16
CA GLY A 284 25.39 -2.82 2.79
C GLY A 284 25.73 -3.82 3.90
N PHE A 285 24.94 -4.88 4.05
CA PHE A 285 25.19 -6.01 4.94
C PHE A 285 24.64 -7.31 4.33
N GLN A 286 25.15 -8.45 4.78
CA GLN A 286 24.69 -9.77 4.38
C GLN A 286 23.44 -10.15 5.18
N LYS A 287 22.37 -10.54 4.48
CA LYS A 287 21.08 -11.00 5.00
C LYS A 287 20.79 -12.48 4.69
N GLU A 288 21.43 -13.05 3.68
CA GLU A 288 21.20 -14.44 3.28
C GLU A 288 21.77 -15.44 4.30
N ASN A 289 21.01 -16.50 4.60
CA ASN A 289 21.36 -17.54 5.57
C ASN A 289 21.65 -17.04 7.00
N ILE A 290 21.17 -15.85 7.36
CA ILE A 290 21.22 -15.33 8.73
C ILE A 290 19.85 -15.51 9.36
N LEU A 291 19.82 -16.21 10.48
CA LEU A 291 18.63 -16.49 11.26
C LEU A 291 18.58 -15.58 12.50
N GLU A 292 17.55 -14.75 12.58
CA GLU A 292 17.25 -13.91 13.73
C GLU A 292 16.44 -14.69 14.76
N ILE A 293 16.94 -14.76 15.99
CA ILE A 293 16.29 -15.44 17.12
C ILE A 293 16.12 -14.43 18.25
N PRO A 294 14.89 -14.04 18.64
CA PRO A 294 14.67 -13.16 19.78
C PRO A 294 15.07 -13.86 21.08
N LEU A 295 15.91 -13.21 21.89
CA LEU A 295 16.48 -13.78 23.11
C LEU A 295 15.45 -13.98 24.24
N LYS A 296 14.39 -13.17 24.29
CA LYS A 296 13.28 -13.28 25.27
C LYS A 296 13.71 -13.46 26.75
N GLY A 297 14.86 -12.92 27.13
CA GLY A 297 15.41 -13.01 28.49
C GLY A 297 16.42 -14.15 28.72
N VAL A 298 16.69 -14.98 27.71
CA VAL A 298 17.82 -15.92 27.70
C VAL A 298 19.13 -15.14 27.75
N LYS A 299 20.07 -15.60 28.59
CA LYS A 299 21.39 -14.99 28.71
C LYS A 299 22.13 -15.06 27.36
N PRO A 300 22.49 -13.92 26.74
CA PRO A 300 23.10 -13.90 25.41
C PRO A 300 24.36 -14.76 25.33
N GLU A 301 25.30 -14.60 26.27
CA GLU A 301 26.60 -15.30 26.27
C GLU A 301 26.46 -16.83 26.29
N LEU A 302 25.55 -17.35 27.11
CA LEU A 302 25.29 -18.78 27.22
C LEU A 302 24.69 -19.32 25.92
N PHE A 303 23.72 -18.60 25.37
CA PHE A 303 23.07 -19.02 24.13
C PHE A 303 24.03 -18.99 22.93
N LYS A 304 24.84 -17.93 22.82
CA LYS A 304 25.92 -17.80 21.83
C LYS A 304 26.85 -19.02 21.87
N THR A 305 27.36 -19.33 23.06
CA THR A 305 28.31 -20.44 23.28
C THR A 305 27.73 -21.79 22.87
N GLU A 306 26.46 -22.07 23.20
CA GLU A 306 25.83 -23.35 22.82
C GLU A 306 25.54 -23.44 21.31
N LEU A 307 25.15 -22.33 20.67
CA LEU A 307 24.93 -22.28 19.23
C LEU A 307 26.23 -22.44 18.43
N GLU A 308 27.32 -21.81 18.86
CA GLU A 308 28.63 -21.91 18.20
C GLU A 308 29.23 -23.32 18.25
N ARG A 309 28.76 -24.18 19.15
CA ARG A 309 29.15 -25.61 19.19
C ARG A 309 28.50 -26.43 18.08
N LEU A 310 27.45 -25.93 17.43
CA LEU A 310 26.81 -26.63 16.34
C LEU A 310 27.69 -26.54 15.08
N PRO A 311 28.00 -27.67 14.41
CA PRO A 311 28.80 -27.65 13.19
C PRO A 311 28.09 -26.94 12.02
N ASP A 312 26.77 -26.79 12.10
CA ASP A 312 25.94 -26.11 11.11
C ASP A 312 25.98 -24.59 11.22
N VAL A 313 26.55 -24.05 12.30
CA VAL A 313 26.58 -22.62 12.59
C VAL A 313 27.98 -22.09 12.28
N ARG A 314 28.06 -21.07 11.43
CA ARG A 314 29.32 -20.42 11.03
C ARG A 314 29.75 -19.35 12.03
N SER A 315 28.81 -18.53 12.47
CA SER A 315 29.04 -17.44 13.41
C SER A 315 27.73 -17.04 14.07
N VAL A 316 27.82 -16.52 15.29
CA VAL A 316 26.68 -15.99 16.04
C VAL A 316 27.06 -14.59 16.50
N ALA A 317 26.16 -13.64 16.30
CA ALA A 317 26.31 -12.28 16.80
C ALA A 317 25.07 -11.86 17.58
N MET A 318 25.20 -10.85 18.42
CA MET A 318 24.12 -10.32 19.24
C MET A 318 23.81 -8.89 18.87
N SER A 319 22.52 -8.53 18.92
CA SER A 319 22.07 -7.17 18.67
C SER A 319 20.85 -6.78 19.50
N SER A 320 20.67 -5.49 19.74
CA SER A 320 19.44 -4.95 20.36
C SER A 320 18.30 -4.76 19.36
N ALA A 321 18.59 -4.83 18.06
CA ALA A 321 17.62 -4.62 17.01
C ALA A 321 18.01 -5.36 15.73
N ILE A 322 17.00 -5.65 14.91
CA ILE A 322 17.17 -6.30 13.62
C ILE A 322 17.57 -5.23 12.58
N PRO A 323 18.71 -5.38 11.88
CA PRO A 323 19.13 -4.43 10.84
C PRO A 323 18.20 -4.50 9.62
N GLY A 324 17.95 -3.36 8.99
CA GLY A 324 17.02 -3.22 7.86
C GLY A 324 15.55 -3.15 8.27
N SER A 325 15.27 -3.15 9.57
CA SER A 325 13.94 -2.96 10.17
C SER A 325 13.81 -1.57 10.83
N TRP A 326 12.67 -1.27 11.47
CA TRP A 326 12.51 -0.09 12.33
C TRP A 326 13.25 -0.25 13.68
N GLY A 327 14.54 -0.56 13.60
CA GLY A 327 15.40 -0.91 14.72
C GLY A 327 16.23 0.24 15.26
N GLY A 328 16.54 0.17 16.55
CA GLY A 328 17.43 1.10 17.24
C GLY A 328 16.72 2.24 17.97
N THR A 329 17.36 2.75 19.00
CA THR A 329 16.87 3.89 19.77
C THR A 329 17.40 5.18 19.17
N VAL A 330 16.56 6.22 19.10
CA VAL A 330 16.98 7.55 18.67
C VAL A 330 17.47 8.32 19.89
N MET A 331 18.57 9.03 19.73
CA MET A 331 19.09 9.94 20.73
C MET A 331 19.78 11.15 20.12
N TRP A 332 20.16 12.10 20.98
CA TRP A 332 20.88 13.30 20.59
C TRP A 332 22.31 13.21 21.09
N VAL A 333 23.26 13.44 20.19
CA VAL A 333 24.69 13.43 20.48
C VAL A 333 25.22 14.85 20.39
N LYS A 334 26.00 15.26 21.40
CA LYS A 334 26.68 16.55 21.40
C LYS A 334 28.17 16.34 21.24
N GLN A 335 28.80 17.13 20.40
CA GLN A 335 30.25 17.27 20.40
C GLN A 335 30.59 18.39 21.39
N ASP A 336 31.54 18.18 22.29
CA ASP A 336 31.83 19.13 23.38
C ASP A 336 32.22 20.55 22.88
N ALA A 337 32.69 20.65 21.63
CA ALA A 337 33.03 21.92 20.97
C ALA A 337 31.86 22.59 20.21
N SER A 338 30.71 21.93 20.08
CA SER A 338 29.54 22.41 19.32
C SER A 338 28.37 22.74 20.24
N HIS A 339 27.62 23.80 19.90
CA HIS A 339 26.36 24.12 20.57
C HIS A 339 25.17 23.27 20.06
N ASP A 340 25.31 22.65 18.88
CA ASP A 340 24.24 21.87 18.25
C ASP A 340 24.39 20.37 18.55
N SER A 341 23.26 19.71 18.83
CA SER A 341 23.17 18.25 18.93
C SER A 341 22.72 17.63 17.62
N VAL A 342 23.32 16.49 17.26
CA VAL A 342 22.93 15.70 16.09
C VAL A 342 21.99 14.58 16.54
N ARG A 343 20.93 14.34 15.77
CA ARG A 343 20.00 13.22 15.98
C ARG A 343 20.62 11.96 15.40
N VAL A 344 20.75 10.91 16.21
CA VAL A 344 21.49 9.70 15.86
C VAL A 344 20.71 8.46 16.26
N HIS A 345 20.77 7.45 15.41
CA HIS A 345 20.27 6.11 15.71
C HIS A 345 21.33 5.28 16.41
N GLN A 346 20.92 4.49 17.40
CA GLN A 346 21.78 3.63 18.21
C GLN A 346 21.30 2.19 18.17
N ILE A 347 22.22 1.26 17.96
CA ILE A 347 22.02 -0.18 18.16
C ILE A 347 23.14 -0.72 19.05
N PHE A 348 22.79 -1.59 19.99
CA PHE A 348 23.79 -2.32 20.77
C PHE A 348 24.15 -3.62 20.07
N ILE A 349 25.43 -3.91 19.94
CA ILE A 349 25.94 -5.11 19.29
C ILE A 349 27.05 -5.75 20.12
N ASP A 350 27.31 -7.03 19.88
CA ASP A 350 28.53 -7.67 20.37
C ASP A 350 29.72 -7.46 19.41
N GLU A 351 30.85 -8.07 19.75
CA GLU A 351 32.10 -7.99 19.00
C GLU A 351 32.06 -8.65 17.62
N ASP A 352 31.14 -9.60 17.39
CA ASP A 352 31.09 -10.40 16.16
C ASP A 352 30.05 -9.90 15.15
N PHE A 353 29.21 -8.94 15.51
CA PHE A 353 28.10 -8.47 14.68
C PHE A 353 28.54 -7.90 13.33
N ILE A 354 29.55 -7.04 13.32
CA ILE A 354 30.04 -6.38 12.10
C ILE A 354 30.59 -7.43 11.13
N GLU A 355 31.34 -8.42 11.64
CA GLU A 355 31.93 -9.51 10.89
C GLU A 355 30.89 -10.54 10.42
N CYS A 356 29.92 -10.90 11.28
CA CYS A 356 28.86 -11.86 10.97
C CYS A 356 28.01 -11.38 9.79
N LEU A 357 27.62 -10.11 9.82
CA LEU A 357 26.85 -9.44 8.77
C LEU A 357 27.71 -8.86 7.65
N GLU A 358 29.03 -9.03 7.70
CA GLU A 358 29.98 -8.56 6.67
C GLU A 358 29.83 -7.06 6.36
N ILE A 359 29.58 -6.23 7.38
CA ILE A 359 29.48 -4.77 7.25
C ILE A 359 30.88 -4.21 6.93
N GLU A 360 30.98 -3.43 5.85
CA GLU A 360 32.25 -2.87 5.40
C GLU A 360 32.79 -1.83 6.39
N ARG A 361 33.99 -2.08 6.93
CA ARG A 361 34.69 -1.16 7.82
C ARG A 361 35.66 -0.26 7.05
N ILE A 362 35.63 1.04 7.34
CA ILE A 362 36.47 2.06 6.69
C ILE A 362 37.76 2.32 7.48
N SER A 363 37.64 2.51 8.79
CA SER A 363 38.79 2.83 9.66
C SER A 363 38.55 2.35 11.10
N GLY A 364 39.64 2.23 11.87
CA GLY A 364 39.60 1.84 13.29
C GLY A 364 39.39 0.35 13.53
N ALA A 365 39.04 0.01 14.77
CA ALA A 365 38.84 -1.36 15.25
C ALA A 365 37.36 -1.67 15.49
N GLY A 366 37.02 -2.97 15.55
CA GLY A 366 35.74 -3.43 16.10
C GLY A 366 35.76 -3.42 17.63
N PHE A 367 34.63 -3.76 18.26
CA PHE A 367 34.61 -3.95 19.71
C PHE A 367 35.47 -5.15 20.12
N SER A 368 35.98 -5.12 21.35
CA SER A 368 36.64 -6.27 21.97
C SER A 368 35.98 -6.61 23.29
N ALA A 369 36.01 -7.89 23.68
CA ALA A 369 35.41 -8.38 24.91
C ALA A 369 35.95 -7.69 26.19
N GLN A 370 37.14 -7.07 26.15
CA GLN A 370 37.70 -6.31 27.27
C GLN A 370 37.17 -4.87 27.37
N GLN A 371 36.76 -4.27 26.24
CA GLN A 371 36.20 -2.90 26.18
C GLN A 371 34.70 -2.87 26.47
N ALA A 372 34.10 -4.04 26.66
CA ALA A 372 32.70 -4.30 26.96
C ALA A 372 32.16 -3.64 28.24
N HIS A 373 33.04 -3.36 29.21
CA HIS A 373 32.61 -3.02 30.57
C HIS A 373 32.35 -1.53 30.81
N ASP A 374 32.97 -0.63 30.05
CA ASP A 374 32.94 0.80 30.36
C ASP A 374 32.02 1.61 29.41
N GLU A 375 31.48 0.99 28.35
CA GLU A 375 30.63 1.65 27.33
C GLU A 375 31.21 2.95 26.74
N GLU A 376 32.53 3.14 26.83
CA GLU A 376 33.24 4.37 26.43
C GLU A 376 33.44 4.49 24.92
N PHE A 377 33.10 3.45 24.16
CA PHE A 377 33.43 3.36 22.73
C PHE A 377 32.18 3.26 21.87
N ILE A 378 32.22 3.95 20.73
CA ILE A 378 31.20 3.88 19.68
C ILE A 378 31.85 3.58 18.33
N ILE A 379 31.11 2.89 17.46
CA ILE A 379 31.48 2.70 16.05
C ILE A 379 30.44 3.43 15.21
N VAL A 380 30.85 4.38 14.39
CA VAL A 380 29.94 5.30 13.68
C VAL A 380 29.88 5.02 12.18
N ASN A 381 28.80 5.43 11.51
CA ASN A 381 28.75 5.40 10.04
C ASN A 381 29.35 6.67 9.41
N GLU A 382 29.55 6.64 8.09
CA GLU A 382 30.04 7.81 7.35
C GLU A 382 29.08 9.00 7.43
N THR A 383 27.77 8.75 7.42
CA THR A 383 26.75 9.82 7.51
C THR A 383 26.86 10.62 8.81
N PHE A 384 27.10 9.96 9.94
CA PHE A 384 27.34 10.63 11.22
C PHE A 384 28.52 11.62 11.13
N LEU A 385 29.62 11.21 10.51
CA LEU A 385 30.79 12.06 10.35
C LEU A 385 30.57 13.18 9.33
N LYS A 386 29.84 12.90 8.24
CA LYS A 386 29.45 13.91 7.24
C LYS A 386 28.63 15.03 7.88
N GLU A 387 27.67 14.69 8.74
CA GLU A 387 26.81 15.68 9.42
C GLU A 387 27.61 16.58 10.38
N LEU A 388 28.63 16.01 11.03
CA LEU A 388 29.55 16.74 11.91
C LEU A 388 30.76 17.36 11.18
N SER A 389 30.83 17.23 9.85
CA SER A 389 31.96 17.70 9.02
C SER A 389 33.33 17.16 9.45
N ILE A 390 33.38 15.90 9.92
CA ILE A 390 34.61 15.21 10.36
C ILE A 390 35.08 14.24 9.26
N VAL A 391 36.39 14.20 9.00
CA VAL A 391 36.97 13.25 8.04
C VAL A 391 37.10 11.85 8.68
N PRO A 392 36.70 10.75 8.01
CA PRO A 392 36.75 9.39 8.58
C PRO A 392 38.10 8.92 9.13
N GLN A 393 39.20 9.45 8.62
CA GLN A 393 40.56 9.13 9.06
C GLN A 393 40.93 9.85 10.37
N GLU A 394 40.34 11.01 10.62
CA GLU A 394 40.57 11.85 11.81
C GLU A 394 39.54 11.59 12.91
N ALA A 395 38.48 10.83 12.61
CA ALA A 395 37.39 10.55 13.54
C ALA A 395 37.82 9.74 14.77
N LEU A 396 38.82 8.86 14.64
CA LEU A 396 39.23 7.94 15.70
C LEU A 396 39.68 8.67 16.97
N GLY A 397 39.12 8.29 18.12
CA GLY A 397 39.38 8.90 19.42
C GLY A 397 38.64 10.21 19.69
N THR A 398 37.92 10.75 18.71
CA THR A 398 37.07 11.95 18.90
C THR A 398 36.01 11.66 19.96
N GLN A 399 35.81 12.62 20.87
CA GLN A 399 34.90 12.48 22.00
C GLN A 399 33.55 13.14 21.72
N PHE A 400 32.49 12.47 22.17
CA PHE A 400 31.12 12.97 22.12
C PHE A 400 30.44 12.73 23.46
N THR A 401 29.52 13.61 23.82
CA THR A 401 28.69 13.47 25.00
C THR A 401 27.31 12.94 24.60
N ILE A 402 26.94 11.81 25.20
CA ILE A 402 25.65 11.12 25.06
C ILE A 402 24.99 10.96 26.44
N ASP A 403 23.72 10.56 26.49
CA ASP A 403 22.99 10.28 27.74
C ASP A 403 23.15 11.42 28.79
N GLU A 404 23.11 12.67 28.31
CA GLU A 404 23.32 13.94 29.02
C GLU A 404 24.73 14.17 29.62
N ASN A 405 25.41 13.14 30.14
CA ASN A 405 26.70 13.28 30.84
C ASN A 405 27.71 12.14 30.57
N ARG A 406 27.46 11.26 29.60
CA ARG A 406 28.36 10.14 29.28
C ARG A 406 29.25 10.50 28.10
N THR A 407 30.55 10.53 28.30
CA THR A 407 31.52 10.74 27.22
C THR A 407 31.84 9.41 26.53
N VAL A 408 31.71 9.37 25.21
CA VAL A 408 32.07 8.25 24.36
C VAL A 408 33.09 8.66 23.31
N ARG A 409 33.89 7.71 22.84
CA ARG A 409 34.98 7.90 21.88
C ARG A 409 34.77 7.04 20.65
N VAL A 410 35.08 7.58 19.48
CA VAL A 410 35.01 6.82 18.23
C VAL A 410 36.13 5.77 18.18
N LEU A 411 35.75 4.49 18.15
CA LEU A 411 36.66 3.34 18.02
C LEU A 411 36.85 2.91 16.58
N GLY A 412 35.80 3.05 15.77
CA GLY A 412 35.79 2.64 14.38
C GLY A 412 34.76 3.38 13.55
N VAL A 413 34.94 3.30 12.23
CA VAL A 413 34.04 3.87 11.24
C VAL A 413 33.65 2.76 10.26
N VAL A 414 32.35 2.56 10.10
CA VAL A 414 31.77 1.66 9.10
C VAL A 414 31.20 2.47 7.93
N LYS A 415 31.11 1.82 6.77
CA LYS A 415 30.44 2.37 5.60
C LYS A 415 28.95 2.53 5.85
N ASP A 416 28.34 3.49 5.15
CA ASP A 416 26.89 3.65 5.17
C ASP A 416 26.19 2.35 4.73
N PHE A 417 25.32 1.82 5.59
CA PHE A 417 24.48 0.66 5.33
C PHE A 417 23.02 0.96 5.73
N ASN A 418 22.06 0.27 5.12
CA ASN A 418 20.64 0.48 5.32
C ASN A 418 20.14 -0.23 6.57
N PHE A 419 20.41 0.33 7.75
CA PHE A 419 19.89 -0.19 9.02
C PHE A 419 18.38 0.02 9.19
N GLN A 420 17.76 0.90 8.39
CA GLN A 420 16.33 1.17 8.31
C GLN A 420 15.70 0.62 7.01
N PRO A 421 14.36 0.56 6.91
CA PRO A 421 13.70 0.21 5.65
C PRO A 421 14.13 1.11 4.49
N LEU A 422 14.17 0.58 3.26
CA LEU A 422 14.58 1.30 2.03
C LEU A 422 13.70 2.50 1.66
N ARG A 423 12.64 2.73 2.41
CA ARG A 423 11.86 3.95 2.31
C ARG A 423 12.60 5.15 2.88
N GLU A 424 13.45 4.94 3.87
CA GLU A 424 14.19 5.98 4.58
C GLU A 424 15.57 6.20 3.97
N LYS A 425 16.07 7.44 4.10
CA LYS A 425 17.48 7.75 3.84
C LYS A 425 18.34 7.19 4.98
N ILE A 426 19.62 6.97 4.72
CA ILE A 426 20.56 6.63 5.79
C ILE A 426 20.77 7.88 6.65
N ASP A 427 20.44 7.77 7.94
CA ASP A 427 20.66 8.79 8.96
C ASP A 427 22.01 8.55 9.70
N PRO A 428 22.50 9.53 10.48
CA PRO A 428 23.58 9.31 11.43
C PRO A 428 23.29 8.13 12.34
N PHE A 429 24.28 7.27 12.50
CA PHE A 429 24.15 6.05 13.25
C PHE A 429 25.45 5.70 13.99
N PHE A 430 25.32 5.11 15.18
CA PHE A 430 26.43 4.41 15.81
C PHE A 430 26.03 3.11 16.51
N PHE A 431 27.01 2.22 16.65
CA PHE A 431 26.95 1.05 17.49
C PHE A 431 27.53 1.32 18.89
N ARG A 432 26.96 0.66 19.91
CA ARG A 432 27.53 0.54 21.26
C ARG A 432 27.63 -0.92 21.66
N TYR A 433 28.49 -1.22 22.62
CA TYR A 433 28.53 -2.53 23.24
C TYR A 433 27.86 -2.45 24.62
N ASN A 434 26.75 -3.16 24.81
CA ASN A 434 26.17 -3.38 26.13
C ASN A 434 25.27 -4.63 26.12
N PRO A 435 25.69 -5.74 26.76
CA PRO A 435 24.97 -7.02 26.71
C PRO A 435 23.58 -6.98 27.32
N ASN A 436 23.30 -6.02 28.22
CA ASN A 436 21.99 -5.88 28.86
C ASN A 436 20.88 -5.46 27.88
N TYR A 437 21.25 -4.88 26.73
CA TYR A 437 20.30 -4.43 25.71
C TYR A 437 20.16 -5.41 24.55
N PHE A 438 20.90 -6.53 24.53
CA PHE A 438 20.77 -7.50 23.46
C PHE A 438 19.38 -8.14 23.49
N ALA A 439 18.72 -8.14 22.33
CA ALA A 439 17.37 -8.62 22.13
C ALA A 439 17.30 -9.75 21.10
N TYR A 440 18.30 -9.87 20.22
CA TYR A 440 18.34 -10.82 19.12
C TYR A 440 19.71 -11.49 19.01
N ALA A 441 19.70 -12.78 18.68
CA ALA A 441 20.85 -13.51 18.17
C ALA A 441 20.74 -13.63 16.65
N ASN A 442 21.79 -13.20 15.94
CA ASN A 442 21.94 -13.21 14.49
C ASN A 442 22.85 -14.40 14.16
N VAL A 443 22.27 -15.49 13.67
CA VAL A 443 22.97 -16.78 13.51
C VAL A 443 23.20 -17.08 12.04
N LYS A 444 24.46 -17.08 11.61
CA LYS A 444 24.83 -17.40 10.24
C LYS A 444 24.94 -18.91 10.05
N ILE A 445 24.05 -19.47 9.23
CA ILE A 445 23.96 -20.91 8.98
C ILE A 445 24.90 -21.28 7.82
N ALA A 446 25.62 -22.39 7.97
CA ALA A 446 26.48 -22.99 6.94
C ALA A 446 25.88 -24.24 6.28
N SER A 447 24.81 -24.79 6.85
CA SER A 447 24.21 -26.08 6.46
C SER A 447 23.09 -25.93 5.44
N ASP A 448 23.04 -26.83 4.47
CA ASP A 448 21.94 -26.94 3.50
C ASP A 448 20.69 -27.60 4.11
N ASP A 449 20.85 -28.34 5.22
CA ASP A 449 19.74 -28.97 5.95
C ASP A 449 19.24 -28.04 7.08
N ILE A 450 18.51 -27.01 6.65
CA ILE A 450 17.93 -25.99 7.53
C ILE A 450 16.97 -26.64 8.55
N THR A 451 16.18 -27.62 8.14
CA THR A 451 15.18 -28.24 9.02
C THR A 451 15.84 -28.96 10.20
N SER A 452 16.88 -29.76 9.96
CA SER A 452 17.57 -30.44 11.06
C SER A 452 18.35 -29.45 11.95
N THR A 453 18.90 -28.38 11.35
CA THR A 453 19.57 -27.30 12.08
C THR A 453 18.60 -26.60 13.05
N LEU A 454 17.41 -26.23 12.57
CA LEU A 454 16.37 -25.61 13.40
C LEU A 454 15.91 -26.53 14.54
N LEU A 455 15.80 -27.84 14.31
CA LEU A 455 15.47 -28.81 15.37
C LEU A 455 16.55 -28.90 16.45
N ARG A 456 17.84 -28.83 16.06
CA ARG A 456 18.96 -28.78 17.02
C ARG A 456 18.93 -27.48 17.83
N MET A 457 18.68 -26.35 17.19
CA MET A 457 18.55 -25.05 17.85
C MET A 457 17.35 -25.00 18.81
N ASP A 458 16.20 -25.55 18.41
CA ASP A 458 15.00 -25.67 19.26
C ASP A 458 15.27 -26.54 20.50
N ALA A 459 16.04 -27.63 20.36
CA ALA A 459 16.46 -28.45 21.50
C ALA A 459 17.36 -27.69 22.47
N ILE A 460 18.32 -26.89 21.97
CA ILE A 460 19.14 -26.01 22.80
C ILE A 460 18.26 -24.97 23.50
N TRP A 461 17.34 -24.34 22.75
CA TRP A 461 16.42 -23.34 23.27
C TRP A 461 15.58 -23.87 24.42
N LYS A 462 14.96 -25.05 24.26
CA LYS A 462 14.15 -25.71 25.30
C LYS A 462 14.91 -26.00 26.58
N ASN A 463 16.23 -26.23 26.50
CA ASN A 463 17.05 -26.43 27.69
C ASN A 463 17.33 -25.10 28.42
N LEU A 464 17.43 -23.99 27.70
CA LEU A 464 17.74 -22.66 28.25
C LEU A 464 16.49 -21.89 28.70
N SER A 465 15.38 -22.05 28.00
CA SER A 465 14.09 -21.40 28.26
C SER A 465 12.93 -22.38 28.03
N PRO A 466 12.66 -23.29 28.98
CA PRO A 466 11.63 -24.33 28.83
C PRO A 466 10.21 -23.77 28.66
N ASP A 467 9.97 -22.59 29.23
CA ASP A 467 8.65 -21.97 29.30
C ASP A 467 8.32 -21.07 28.08
N GLN A 468 9.25 -20.93 27.12
CA GLN A 468 9.08 -20.05 25.96
C GLN A 468 9.22 -20.79 24.63
N SER A 469 8.39 -20.40 23.65
CA SER A 469 8.49 -20.89 22.28
C SER A 469 9.80 -20.45 21.62
N PHE A 470 10.48 -21.41 20.98
CA PHE A 470 11.54 -21.11 20.02
C PHE A 470 10.92 -20.45 18.79
N GLU A 471 11.38 -19.24 18.50
CA GLU A 471 11.00 -18.49 17.31
C GLU A 471 12.27 -18.13 16.57
N ALA A 472 12.26 -18.32 15.27
CA ALA A 472 13.40 -18.00 14.45
C ALA A 472 12.91 -17.60 13.06
N LYS A 473 13.59 -16.61 12.48
CA LYS A 473 13.22 -16.09 11.16
C LYS A 473 14.46 -15.64 10.41
N PHE A 474 14.50 -15.91 9.11
CA PHE A 474 15.59 -15.40 8.30
C PHE A 474 15.54 -13.87 8.16
N LEU A 475 16.72 -13.26 8.16
CA LEU A 475 16.90 -11.81 8.08
C LEU A 475 16.38 -11.26 6.74
N ASP A 476 16.58 -11.99 5.64
CA ASP A 476 16.01 -11.66 4.33
C ASP A 476 14.47 -11.63 4.32
N ALA A 477 13.82 -12.55 5.02
CA ALA A 477 12.37 -12.59 5.19
C ALA A 477 11.88 -11.43 6.07
N HIS A 478 12.65 -11.00 7.07
CA HIS A 478 12.33 -9.80 7.85
C HIS A 478 12.42 -8.52 7.01
N VAL A 479 13.45 -8.42 6.16
CA VAL A 479 13.60 -7.34 5.19
C VAL A 479 12.45 -7.34 4.15
N GLU A 480 12.04 -8.52 3.68
CA GLU A 480 10.89 -8.65 2.77
C GLU A 480 9.59 -8.14 3.42
N GLU A 481 9.41 -8.34 4.73
CA GLU A 481 8.23 -7.84 5.44
C GLU A 481 8.10 -6.31 5.41
N MET A 482 9.23 -5.60 5.40
CA MET A 482 9.24 -4.15 5.23
C MET A 482 8.73 -3.71 3.85
N SER A 483 8.67 -4.63 2.88
CA SER A 483 8.16 -4.41 1.51
C SER A 483 6.71 -4.88 1.30
N LEU A 484 6.00 -5.31 2.36
CA LEU A 484 4.63 -5.81 2.26
C LEU A 484 3.63 -4.76 1.74
N SER A 485 3.84 -3.49 2.06
CA SER A 485 2.99 -2.39 1.58
C SER A 485 2.93 -2.34 0.06
N ILE A 486 4.08 -2.41 -0.61
CA ILE A 486 4.20 -2.42 -2.07
C ILE A 486 3.62 -3.70 -2.65
N ARG A 487 3.86 -4.86 -2.02
CA ARG A 487 3.25 -6.13 -2.44
C ARG A 487 1.72 -6.08 -2.41
N SER A 488 1.15 -5.53 -1.34
CA SER A 488 -0.29 -5.31 -1.23
C SER A 488 -0.82 -4.34 -2.29
N MET A 489 -0.08 -3.29 -2.59
CA MET A 489 -0.44 -2.36 -3.67
C MET A 489 -0.44 -3.06 -5.03
N ILE A 490 0.54 -3.90 -5.34
CA ILE A 490 0.54 -4.71 -6.58
C ILE A 490 -0.75 -5.55 -6.67
N LYS A 491 -1.15 -6.21 -5.58
CA LYS A 491 -2.38 -7.01 -5.54
C LYS A 491 -3.64 -6.14 -5.75
N ILE A 492 -3.74 -5.00 -5.06
CA ILE A 492 -4.89 -4.08 -5.16
C ILE A 492 -5.00 -3.48 -6.58
N PHE A 493 -3.91 -2.90 -7.10
CA PHE A 493 -3.89 -2.33 -8.46
C PHE A 493 -4.11 -3.42 -9.52
N GLY A 494 -3.61 -4.64 -9.29
CA GLY A 494 -3.87 -5.79 -10.14
C GLY A 494 -5.36 -6.17 -10.17
N PHE A 495 -6.00 -6.26 -9.01
CA PHE A 495 -7.44 -6.54 -8.88
C PHE A 495 -8.30 -5.45 -9.55
N LEU A 496 -8.03 -4.17 -9.27
CA LEU A 496 -8.72 -3.05 -9.91
C LEU A 496 -8.46 -2.99 -11.42
N GLY A 497 -7.24 -3.32 -11.85
CA GLY A 497 -6.87 -3.46 -13.25
C GLY A 497 -7.67 -4.56 -13.94
N LEU A 498 -7.83 -5.72 -13.31
CA LEU A 498 -8.66 -6.82 -13.84
C LEU A 498 -10.12 -6.39 -14.01
N LEU A 499 -10.69 -5.67 -13.03
CA LEU A 499 -12.04 -5.10 -13.15
C LEU A 499 -12.12 -4.10 -14.30
N ALA A 500 -11.19 -3.14 -14.36
CA ALA A 500 -11.14 -2.13 -15.42
C ALA A 500 -11.04 -2.77 -16.80
N ILE A 501 -10.15 -3.75 -16.96
CA ILE A 501 -10.00 -4.55 -18.19
C ILE A 501 -11.31 -5.23 -18.57
N THR A 502 -11.98 -5.87 -17.62
CA THR A 502 -13.23 -6.60 -17.87
C THR A 502 -14.33 -5.64 -18.34
N ILE A 503 -14.48 -4.50 -17.65
CA ILE A 503 -15.44 -3.45 -18.00
C ILE A 503 -15.12 -2.87 -19.39
N SER A 504 -13.83 -2.68 -19.70
CA SER A 504 -13.31 -2.24 -21.02
C SER A 504 -13.66 -3.21 -22.14
N CYS A 505 -13.42 -4.50 -21.93
CA CYS A 505 -13.76 -5.52 -22.91
C CYS A 505 -15.27 -5.56 -23.17
N LEU A 506 -16.10 -5.53 -22.13
CA LEU A 506 -17.56 -5.55 -22.26
C LEU A 506 -18.10 -4.31 -22.98
N GLY A 507 -17.58 -3.13 -22.64
CA GLY A 507 -18.01 -1.88 -23.29
C GLY A 507 -17.57 -1.79 -24.73
N LEU A 508 -16.35 -2.23 -25.02
CA LEU A 508 -15.85 -2.33 -26.38
C LEU A 508 -16.68 -3.31 -27.20
N LEU A 509 -17.02 -4.48 -26.66
CA LEU A 509 -17.88 -5.47 -27.31
C LEU A 509 -19.25 -4.88 -27.66
N ALA A 510 -19.89 -4.17 -26.72
CA ALA A 510 -21.17 -3.50 -26.97
C ALA A 510 -21.08 -2.45 -28.09
N VAL A 511 -19.96 -1.71 -28.15
CA VAL A 511 -19.72 -0.70 -29.19
C VAL A 511 -19.46 -1.35 -30.55
N VAL A 512 -18.64 -2.39 -30.59
CA VAL A 512 -18.34 -3.11 -31.82
C VAL A 512 -19.60 -3.72 -32.41
N ILE A 513 -20.44 -4.40 -31.61
CA ILE A 513 -21.71 -4.98 -32.08
C ILE A 513 -22.63 -3.90 -32.64
N SER A 514 -22.90 -2.83 -31.87
CA SER A 514 -23.77 -1.73 -32.30
C SER A 514 -23.27 -1.03 -33.58
N THR A 515 -21.97 -0.81 -33.69
CA THR A 515 -21.37 -0.15 -34.86
C THR A 515 -21.40 -1.07 -36.07
N SER A 516 -21.13 -2.35 -35.85
CA SER A 516 -21.14 -3.36 -36.89
C SER A 516 -22.53 -3.52 -37.49
N GLU A 517 -23.57 -3.62 -36.66
CA GLU A 517 -24.96 -3.67 -37.12
C GLU A 517 -25.33 -2.51 -38.04
N SER A 518 -24.88 -1.29 -37.72
CA SER A 518 -25.12 -0.13 -38.59
C SER A 518 -24.39 -0.18 -39.94
N ARG A 519 -23.36 -1.02 -40.05
CA ARG A 519 -22.49 -1.17 -41.23
C ARG A 519 -22.60 -2.54 -41.90
N ILE A 520 -23.51 -3.43 -41.45
CA ILE A 520 -23.71 -4.76 -42.02
C ILE A 520 -24.02 -4.68 -43.52
N LYS A 521 -24.93 -3.78 -43.94
CA LYS A 521 -25.29 -3.60 -45.36
C LYS A 521 -24.10 -3.13 -46.21
N GLU A 522 -23.35 -2.14 -45.73
CA GLU A 522 -22.14 -1.63 -46.40
C GLU A 522 -21.09 -2.75 -46.57
N MET A 523 -20.91 -3.58 -45.54
CA MET A 523 -19.98 -4.71 -45.57
C MET A 523 -20.43 -5.83 -46.51
N GLY A 524 -21.73 -6.16 -46.54
CA GLY A 524 -22.31 -7.12 -47.48
C GLY A 524 -22.08 -6.72 -48.93
N ILE A 525 -22.34 -5.45 -49.27
CA ILE A 525 -22.09 -4.90 -50.61
C ILE A 525 -20.60 -4.95 -50.97
N ARG A 526 -19.71 -4.48 -50.09
CA ARG A 526 -18.25 -4.52 -50.34
C ARG A 526 -17.70 -5.95 -50.49
N LYS A 527 -18.22 -6.90 -49.71
CA LYS A 527 -17.83 -8.31 -49.79
C LYS A 527 -18.25 -8.93 -51.12
N ILE A 528 -19.44 -8.61 -51.63
CA ILE A 528 -19.90 -9.00 -52.97
C ILE A 528 -19.03 -8.32 -54.05
N MET A 529 -18.58 -7.08 -53.84
CA MET A 529 -17.63 -6.39 -54.71
C MET A 529 -16.16 -6.88 -54.59
N GLY A 530 -15.91 -8.02 -53.95
CA GLY A 530 -14.59 -8.66 -53.91
C GLY A 530 -13.65 -8.21 -52.78
N ALA A 531 -14.13 -7.46 -51.78
CA ALA A 531 -13.29 -7.06 -50.65
C ALA A 531 -12.87 -8.26 -49.77
N ASN A 532 -11.56 -8.36 -49.50
CA ASN A 532 -11.02 -9.37 -48.58
C ASN A 532 -11.57 -9.17 -47.15
N VAL A 533 -11.98 -10.27 -46.50
CA VAL A 533 -12.49 -10.34 -45.11
C VAL A 533 -11.53 -9.69 -44.10
N LEU A 534 -10.22 -9.87 -44.27
CA LEU A 534 -9.22 -9.23 -43.40
C LEU A 534 -9.21 -7.70 -43.56
N ASN A 535 -9.37 -7.23 -44.79
CA ASN A 535 -9.38 -5.79 -45.09
C ASN A 535 -10.68 -5.13 -44.59
N LEU A 536 -11.81 -5.86 -44.64
CA LEU A 536 -13.07 -5.47 -44.01
C LEU A 536 -12.92 -5.38 -42.48
N ALA A 537 -12.31 -6.39 -41.85
CA ALA A 537 -12.06 -6.40 -40.40
C ALA A 537 -11.12 -5.26 -39.96
N TYR A 538 -10.06 -4.98 -40.72
CA TYR A 538 -9.14 -3.86 -40.47
C TYR A 538 -9.85 -2.51 -40.59
N ASN A 539 -10.64 -2.29 -41.63
CA ASN A 539 -11.37 -1.02 -41.81
C ASN A 539 -12.36 -0.76 -40.66
N LEU A 540 -12.94 -1.83 -40.09
CA LEU A 540 -13.83 -1.75 -38.94
C LEU A 540 -13.04 -1.50 -37.63
N SER A 541 -11.86 -2.09 -37.46
CA SER A 541 -11.02 -1.93 -36.26
C SER A 541 -10.20 -0.64 -36.25
N ARG A 542 -9.91 -0.04 -37.42
CA ARG A 542 -9.10 1.19 -37.57
C ARG A 542 -9.61 2.34 -36.70
N GLY A 543 -10.92 2.47 -36.55
CA GLY A 543 -11.52 3.48 -35.68
C GLY A 543 -11.15 3.30 -34.21
N PHE A 544 -11.10 2.06 -33.73
CA PHE A 544 -10.74 1.72 -32.35
C PHE A 544 -9.24 1.84 -32.12
N LEU A 545 -8.40 1.41 -33.07
CA LEU A 545 -6.94 1.55 -33.00
C LEU A 545 -6.52 3.03 -32.81
N LYS A 546 -7.22 3.97 -33.47
CA LYS A 546 -6.98 5.41 -33.24
C LYS A 546 -7.32 5.85 -31.82
N LEU A 547 -8.42 5.37 -31.25
CA LEU A 547 -8.81 5.72 -29.87
C LEU A 547 -7.79 5.18 -28.86
N ILE A 548 -7.22 4.00 -29.12
CA ILE A 548 -6.19 3.41 -28.27
C ILE A 548 -4.88 4.18 -28.39
N GLY A 549 -4.48 4.59 -29.60
CA GLY A 549 -3.32 5.46 -29.78
C GLY A 549 -3.44 6.75 -28.97
N ILE A 550 -4.61 7.37 -28.96
CA ILE A 550 -4.90 8.55 -28.13
C ILE A 550 -4.84 8.19 -26.64
N ALA A 551 -5.43 7.05 -26.24
CA ALA A 551 -5.39 6.60 -24.85
C ALA A 551 -3.97 6.34 -24.36
N ILE A 552 -3.11 5.71 -25.18
CA ILE A 552 -1.68 5.49 -24.87
C ILE A 552 -0.95 6.82 -24.69
N LEU A 553 -1.19 7.78 -25.58
CA LEU A 553 -0.57 9.11 -25.53
C LEU A 553 -0.94 9.88 -24.25
N ILE A 554 -2.15 9.67 -23.72
CA ILE A 554 -2.63 10.32 -22.49
C ILE A 554 -2.22 9.55 -21.24
N ALA A 555 -2.40 8.23 -21.25
CA ALA A 555 -2.19 7.38 -20.08
C ALA A 555 -0.72 7.24 -19.70
N THR A 556 0.18 7.19 -20.68
CA THR A 556 1.62 7.04 -20.43
C THR A 556 2.19 8.19 -19.60
N PRO A 557 2.05 9.47 -20.00
CA PRO A 557 2.54 10.59 -19.17
C PRO A 557 1.76 10.72 -17.85
N LEU A 558 0.47 10.39 -17.83
CA LEU A 558 -0.34 10.42 -16.62
C LEU A 558 0.16 9.41 -15.58
N ALA A 559 0.36 8.15 -16.00
CA ALA A 559 0.89 7.09 -15.15
C ALA A 559 2.33 7.40 -14.73
N TYR A 560 3.18 7.83 -15.66
CA TYR A 560 4.56 8.22 -15.35
C TYR A 560 4.60 9.32 -14.29
N PHE A 561 3.85 10.41 -14.47
CA PHE A 561 3.84 11.52 -13.51
C PHE A 561 3.27 11.08 -12.16
N PHE A 562 2.17 10.34 -12.14
CA PHE A 562 1.56 9.86 -10.91
C PHE A 562 2.53 8.97 -10.11
N PHE A 563 3.13 7.97 -10.75
CA PHE A 563 4.05 7.05 -10.08
C PHE A 563 5.41 7.68 -9.76
N ASP A 564 6.00 8.49 -10.65
CA ASP A 564 7.29 9.15 -10.40
C ASP A 564 7.21 10.27 -9.36
N LYS A 565 6.18 11.13 -9.43
CA LYS A 565 6.12 12.37 -8.64
C LYS A 565 5.34 12.25 -7.35
N LEU A 566 4.29 11.45 -7.32
CA LEU A 566 3.43 11.35 -6.16
C LEU A 566 3.70 10.08 -5.37
N PHE A 567 3.92 8.96 -6.05
CA PHE A 567 3.97 7.66 -5.41
C PHE A 567 5.37 7.24 -4.97
N LEU A 568 6.29 7.06 -5.93
CA LEU A 568 7.67 6.61 -5.66
C LEU A 568 8.54 7.67 -4.97
N ARG A 569 8.04 8.90 -4.76
CA ARG A 569 8.71 9.88 -3.89
C ARG A 569 8.56 9.60 -2.41
N ILE A 570 7.57 8.78 -2.05
CA ILE A 570 7.38 8.31 -0.69
C ILE A 570 8.53 7.38 -0.28
N GLU A 571 9.16 6.72 -1.26
CA GLU A 571 10.36 5.89 -1.11
C GLU A 571 11.62 6.70 -1.42
N TYR A 572 12.60 6.67 -0.52
CA TYR A 572 13.90 7.28 -0.78
C TYR A 572 14.66 6.50 -1.86
N TYR A 573 14.75 5.17 -1.73
CA TYR A 573 15.37 4.30 -2.73
C TYR A 573 14.32 3.79 -3.72
N ARG A 574 14.43 4.25 -4.98
CA ARG A 574 13.46 3.92 -6.03
C ARG A 574 14.11 3.42 -7.30
N ALA A 575 13.45 2.45 -7.93
CA ALA A 575 13.74 2.04 -9.28
C ALA A 575 13.37 3.17 -10.25
N SER A 576 14.23 3.42 -11.25
CA SER A 576 13.87 4.28 -12.37
C SER A 576 12.73 3.64 -13.17
N ILE A 577 11.75 4.43 -13.62
CA ILE A 577 10.73 3.92 -14.54
C ILE A 577 11.39 3.81 -15.92
N GLY A 578 11.60 2.59 -16.40
CA GLY A 578 12.24 2.33 -17.67
C GLY A 578 11.25 2.28 -18.84
N ALA A 579 11.82 2.23 -20.04
CA ALA A 579 11.04 2.03 -21.26
C ALA A 579 10.39 0.63 -21.30
N LEU A 580 10.99 -0.38 -20.64
CA LEU A 580 10.49 -1.75 -20.65
C LEU A 580 9.13 -1.88 -19.97
N GLU A 581 8.91 -1.21 -18.83
CA GLU A 581 7.66 -1.27 -18.06
C GLU A 581 6.54 -0.55 -18.81
N ILE A 582 6.87 0.55 -19.48
CA ILE A 582 5.92 1.26 -20.34
C ILE A 582 5.58 0.39 -21.56
N LEU A 583 6.59 -0.17 -22.23
CA LEU A 583 6.41 -0.96 -23.44
C LEU A 583 5.63 -2.25 -23.17
N SER A 584 5.91 -2.94 -22.06
CA SER A 584 5.19 -4.15 -21.66
C SER A 584 3.72 -3.84 -21.37
N GLY A 585 3.42 -2.76 -20.64
CA GLY A 585 2.05 -2.36 -20.34
C GLY A 585 1.26 -1.96 -21.59
N VAL A 586 1.88 -1.20 -22.49
CA VAL A 586 1.29 -0.85 -23.80
C VAL A 586 1.05 -2.10 -24.64
N LEU A 587 2.01 -3.03 -24.68
CA LEU A 587 1.89 -4.29 -25.41
C LEU A 587 0.71 -5.12 -24.89
N VAL A 588 0.56 -5.26 -23.58
CA VAL A 588 -0.58 -5.97 -22.96
C VAL A 588 -1.91 -5.34 -23.37
N LEU A 589 -2.03 -4.01 -23.33
CA LEU A 589 -3.25 -3.32 -23.77
C LEU A 589 -3.54 -3.57 -25.26
N VAL A 590 -2.53 -3.48 -26.11
CA VAL A 590 -2.68 -3.69 -27.55
C VAL A 590 -3.13 -5.12 -27.85
N ILE A 591 -2.51 -6.12 -27.22
CA ILE A 591 -2.91 -7.53 -27.35
C ILE A 591 -4.37 -7.70 -26.94
N LEU A 592 -4.75 -7.13 -25.80
CA LEU A 592 -6.11 -7.22 -25.28
C LEU A 592 -7.15 -6.67 -26.25
N VAL A 593 -6.87 -5.52 -26.87
CA VAL A 593 -7.74 -4.94 -27.90
C VAL A 593 -7.76 -5.82 -29.14
N VAL A 594 -6.61 -6.25 -29.64
CA VAL A 594 -6.53 -7.03 -30.88
C VAL A 594 -7.32 -8.33 -30.73
N VAL A 595 -7.22 -9.00 -29.59
CA VAL A 595 -7.99 -10.21 -29.28
C VAL A 595 -9.49 -9.90 -29.22
N THR A 596 -9.90 -8.85 -28.50
CA THR A 596 -11.32 -8.53 -28.29
C THR A 596 -11.99 -7.94 -29.53
N VAL A 597 -11.46 -6.85 -30.08
CA VAL A 597 -11.99 -6.19 -31.28
C VAL A 597 -11.74 -7.03 -32.51
N GLY A 598 -10.50 -7.50 -32.71
CA GLY A 598 -10.13 -8.25 -33.90
C GLY A 598 -10.90 -9.55 -34.03
N GLY A 599 -11.09 -10.28 -32.93
CA GLY A 599 -11.92 -11.50 -32.92
C GLY A 599 -13.38 -11.23 -33.34
N GLN A 600 -13.98 -10.15 -32.81
CA GLN A 600 -15.39 -9.83 -33.12
C GLN A 600 -15.57 -9.25 -34.53
N THR A 601 -14.71 -8.32 -34.96
CA THR A 601 -14.80 -7.76 -36.32
C THR A 601 -14.55 -8.83 -37.37
N PHE A 602 -13.65 -9.78 -37.12
CA PHE A 602 -13.42 -10.92 -37.99
C PHE A 602 -14.62 -11.86 -38.07
N ARG A 603 -15.26 -12.19 -36.93
CA ARG A 603 -16.48 -12.98 -36.89
C ARG A 603 -17.60 -12.35 -37.72
N ILE A 604 -17.78 -11.03 -37.61
CA ILE A 604 -18.82 -10.29 -38.34
C ILE A 604 -18.50 -10.20 -39.83
N ALA A 605 -17.25 -9.95 -40.21
CA ALA A 605 -16.84 -9.92 -41.61
C ALA A 605 -17.04 -11.27 -42.32
N ARG A 606 -17.09 -12.39 -41.57
CA ARG A 606 -17.38 -13.73 -42.09
C ARG A 606 -18.85 -14.00 -42.37
N ILE A 607 -19.80 -13.23 -41.82
CA ILE A 607 -21.24 -13.43 -42.04
C ILE A 607 -21.57 -13.44 -43.54
N ASN A 608 -22.44 -14.35 -43.97
CA ASN A 608 -22.82 -14.50 -45.37
C ASN A 608 -23.70 -13.31 -45.81
N PRO A 609 -23.36 -12.62 -46.92
CA PRO A 609 -24.17 -11.51 -47.44
C PRO A 609 -25.64 -11.87 -47.65
N VAL A 610 -25.93 -13.12 -48.03
CA VAL A 610 -27.29 -13.64 -48.27
C VAL A 610 -28.18 -13.50 -47.03
N ASP A 611 -27.63 -13.74 -45.83
CA ASP A 611 -28.37 -13.63 -44.58
C ASP A 611 -28.60 -12.17 -44.17
N THR A 612 -27.73 -11.26 -44.62
CA THR A 612 -27.76 -9.85 -44.21
C THR A 612 -28.59 -8.94 -45.12
N LEU A 613 -28.81 -9.34 -46.37
CA LEU A 613 -29.58 -8.58 -47.36
C LEU A 613 -31.08 -8.93 -47.35
N LYS A 614 -31.46 -10.06 -46.73
CA LYS A 614 -32.84 -10.58 -46.70
C LYS A 614 -33.70 -10.07 -45.53
N TYR A 615 -33.11 -9.36 -44.56
CA TYR A 615 -33.84 -8.70 -43.47
C TYR A 615 -34.46 -7.39 -43.97
N GLU A 616 -35.69 -7.50 -44.48
CA GLU A 616 -36.70 -6.44 -44.52
C GLU A 616 -37.93 -6.87 -43.73
#